data_AF-A0A7Y2V8M8-F1
#
_entry.id   AF-A0A7Y2V8M8-F1
#
_cell.length_a   1.000
_cell.length_b   1.000
_cell.length_c   1.000
_cell.angle_alpha   90.00
_cell.angle_beta   90.00
_cell.angle_gamma   90.00
#
_symmetry.space_group_name_H-M   'P 1'
#
loop_
_entity.id
_entity.type
_entity.pdbx_description
1 polymer ?
#
loop_
_entity_poly.entity_id
_entity_poly.type
_entity_poly.pdbx_seq_one_letter_code
_entity_poly.pdbx_strand_id
1 'polypeptide(L)' 'ITLYLNPERQKEYYDYMISLKPKRIIFNPGTENPEFYELLRESDIEIDIACNLVLLSTNQY' A
#
# COMPACT_ATOMS: atom_id res chain seq x y z
N ILE A 1 -0.83 -0.71 -6.40
CA ILE A 1 -2.11 -0.27 -5.77
C ILE A 1 -1.81 0.97 -4.93
N THR A 2 -2.70 1.96 -4.84
CA THR A 2 -2.52 3.15 -3.99
C THR A 2 -3.64 3.20 -2.94
N LEU A 3 -3.28 3.39 -1.68
CA LEU A 3 -4.19 3.30 -0.54
C LEU A 3 -4.61 4.68 -0.04
N TYR A 4 -5.92 4.87 0.10
CA TYR A 4 -6.58 6.02 0.75
C TYR A 4 -7.62 5.54 1.78
N LEU A 5 -7.50 4.28 2.23
CA LEU A 5 -8.39 3.66 3.19
C LEU A 5 -7.73 3.67 4.57
N ASN A 6 -8.51 3.91 5.62
CA ASN A 6 -7.98 3.89 6.99
C ASN A 6 -7.46 2.48 7.37
N PRO A 7 -6.42 2.37 8.22
CA PRO A 7 -5.79 1.09 8.55
C PRO A 7 -6.76 0.02 9.07
N GLU A 8 -7.72 0.41 9.90
CA GLU A 8 -8.71 -0.53 10.48
C GLU A 8 -9.59 -1.19 9.42
N ARG A 9 -9.98 -0.46 8.36
CA ARG A 9 -10.83 -1.03 7.29
C ARG A 9 -10.00 -1.70 6.19
N GLN A 10 -8.68 -1.53 6.17
CA GLN A 10 -7.82 -2.25 5.22
C GLN A 10 -7.84 -3.76 5.46
N LYS A 11 -8.06 -4.20 6.71
CA LYS A 11 -8.01 -5.63 7.11
C LYS A 11 -8.92 -6.52 6.28
N GLU A 12 -10.13 -6.05 5.95
CA GLU A 12 -11.08 -6.80 5.13
C GLU A 12 -10.56 -7.05 3.70
N TYR A 13 -9.59 -6.25 3.25
CA TYR A 13 -9.05 -6.29 1.90
C TYR A 13 -7.66 -6.90 1.79
N TYR A 14 -7.00 -7.32 2.89
CA TYR A 14 -5.63 -7.84 2.83
C TYR A 14 -5.49 -8.98 1.82
N ASP A 15 -6.30 -10.03 1.98
CA ASP A 15 -6.27 -11.21 1.11
C ASP A 15 -6.58 -10.83 -0.34
N TYR A 16 -7.56 -9.95 -0.54
CA TYR A 16 -7.90 -9.46 -1.87
C TYR A 16 -6.72 -8.72 -2.52
N MET A 17 -6.11 -7.76 -1.82
CA MET A 17 -5.01 -6.96 -2.34
C MET A 17 -3.75 -7.80 -2.63
N ILE A 18 -3.47 -8.80 -1.78
CA ILE A 18 -2.36 -9.75 -2.01
C ILE A 18 -2.67 -10.66 -3.20
N SER A 19 -3.92 -11.14 -3.33
CA SER A 19 -4.33 -12.03 -4.44
C SER A 19 -4.16 -11.41 -5.82
N LEU A 20 -4.22 -10.07 -5.90
CA LEU A 20 -3.97 -9.31 -7.14
C LEU A 20 -2.49 -9.34 -7.57
N LYS A 21 -1.58 -9.81 -6.71
CA LYS A 21 -0.13 -9.88 -6.93
C LYS A 21 0.45 -8.56 -7.49
N PRO A 22 0.17 -7.40 -6.87
CA PRO A 22 0.73 -6.16 -7.33
C PRO A 22 2.25 -6.16 -7.12
N LYS A 23 2.98 -5.45 -7.98
CA LYS A 23 4.42 -5.22 -7.75
C LYS A 23 4.68 -4.33 -6.52
N ARG A 24 3.82 -3.33 -6.32
CA ARG A 24 3.96 -2.31 -5.29
C ARG A 24 2.62 -1.85 -4.74
N ILE A 25 2.56 -1.59 -3.44
CA ILE A 25 1.46 -0.90 -2.76
C ILE A 25 1.99 0.39 -2.14
N ILE A 26 1.33 1.50 -2.46
CA ILE A 26 1.66 2.84 -1.97
C ILE A 26 0.67 3.20 -0.87
N PHE A 27 1.19 3.48 0.32
CA PHE A 27 0.45 3.97 1.48
C PHE A 27 0.55 5.50 1.50
N ASN A 28 -0.56 6.18 1.18
CA ASN A 28 -0.63 7.63 1.29
C ASN A 28 -0.65 8.06 2.76
N PRO A 29 -0.27 9.33 3.07
CA PRO A 29 -0.29 9.83 4.44
C PRO A 29 -1.63 9.58 5.13
N GLY A 30 -1.60 8.98 6.32
CA GLY A 30 -2.78 8.61 7.10
C GLY A 30 -3.35 7.21 6.78
N THR A 31 -2.66 6.43 5.95
CA THR A 31 -3.03 5.03 5.64
C THR A 31 -2.02 4.01 6.15
N GLU A 32 -0.99 4.43 6.86
CA GLU A 32 0.10 3.60 7.33
C GLU A 32 -0.40 2.44 8.20
N ASN A 33 0.09 1.23 7.93
CA ASN A 33 -0.42 0.02 8.56
C ASN A 33 0.70 -1.01 8.77
N PRO A 34 1.40 -0.95 9.92
CA PRO A 34 2.52 -1.85 10.24
C PRO A 34 2.17 -3.33 10.17
N GLU A 35 0.95 -3.71 10.55
CA GLU A 35 0.47 -5.10 10.47
C GLU A 35 0.41 -5.58 9.02
N PHE A 36 -0.09 -4.73 8.11
CA PHE A 36 -0.18 -5.10 6.70
C PHE A 36 1.20 -5.18 6.02
N TYR A 37 2.17 -4.38 6.49
CA TYR A 37 3.52 -4.41 5.93
C TYR A 37 4.18 -5.78 6.03
N GLU A 38 4.02 -6.49 7.15
CA GLU A 38 4.62 -7.82 7.29
C GLU A 38 4.02 -8.81 6.28
N LEU A 39 2.70 -8.82 6.12
CA LEU A 39 2.00 -9.68 5.16
C LEU A 39 2.41 -9.40 3.70
N LEU A 40 2.61 -8.13 3.37
CA LEU A 40 3.06 -7.72 2.03
C LEU A 40 4.51 -8.14 1.76
N ARG A 41 5.41 -8.03 2.76
CA ARG A 41 6.79 -8.51 2.62
C ARG A 41 6.86 -10.03 2.46
N GLU A 42 6.06 -10.78 3.20
CA GLU A 42 5.97 -12.24 3.05
C GLU A 42 5.44 -12.66 1.66
N SER A 43 4.71 -11.76 1.00
CA SER A 43 4.16 -11.96 -0.34
C SER A 43 5.02 -11.37 -1.47
N ASP A 44 6.25 -10.93 -1.18
CA ASP A 44 7.17 -10.27 -2.12
C ASP A 44 6.57 -9.02 -2.80
N ILE A 45 5.73 -8.27 -2.09
CA ILE A 45 5.11 -7.02 -2.57
C ILE A 45 5.86 -5.81 -2.00
N GLU A 46 6.29 -4.90 -2.87
CA GLU A 46 6.97 -3.67 -2.43
C GLU A 46 6.01 -2.73 -1.70
N ILE A 47 6.51 -2.12 -0.63
CA ILE A 47 5.78 -1.16 0.20
C ILE A 47 6.42 0.21 0.03
N ASP A 48 5.62 1.21 -0.28
CA ASP A 48 6.06 2.60 -0.42
C ASP A 48 5.16 3.50 0.44
N ILE A 49 5.76 4.38 1.24
CA ILE A 49 5.03 5.35 2.08
C ILE A 49 5.24 6.72 1.47
N ALA A 50 4.28 7.15 0.66
CA ALA A 50 4.43 8.35 -0.15
C ALA A 50 3.07 8.96 -0.52
N CYS A 51 3.04 10.27 -0.70
CA CYS A 51 1.89 10.95 -1.27
C CYS A 51 1.88 10.78 -2.80
N ASN A 52 0.81 10.18 -3.33
CA ASN A 52 0.66 9.93 -4.76
C ASN A 52 0.79 11.20 -5.61
N LEU A 53 0.22 12.33 -5.15
CA LEU A 53 0.30 13.59 -5.87
C LEU A 53 1.74 14.11 -5.95
N VAL A 54 2.54 13.89 -4.90
CA VAL A 54 3.97 14.25 -4.91
C VAL A 54 4.70 13.39 -5.93
N LEU A 55 4.54 12.06 -5.89
CA LEU A 55 5.16 11.14 -6.84
C LEU A 55 4.84 11.49 -8.30
N LEU A 56 3.58 11.83 -8.58
CA LEU A 56 3.15 12.27 -9.91
C LEU A 56 3.80 13.60 -10.31
N SER A 57 3.85 14.58 -9.39
CA SER A 57 4.44 15.90 -9.66
C SER A 57 5.96 15.87 -9.85
N THR A 58 6.64 14.90 -9.24
CA THR A 58 8.10 14.72 -9.30
C THR A 58 8.54 13.68 -10.34
N ASN A 59 7.59 13.08 -11.08
CA ASN A 59 7.83 12.01 -12.04
C ASN A 59 8.55 10.78 -11.43
N GLN A 60 8.18 10.44 -10.19
CA GLN A 60 8.65 9.29 -9.41
C GLN A 60 7.58 8.18 -9.29
N TYR A 61 6.48 8.31 -10.03
CA TYR A 61 5.37 7.34 -10.03
C TYR A 61 5.66 6.13 -10.93
#